data_AF-A0A941I4V2-F1
#
_entry.id   AF-A0A941I4V2-F1
#
_cell.length_a   1.000
_cell.length_b   1.000
_cell.length_c   1.000
_cell.angle_alpha   90.00
_cell.angle_beta   90.00
_cell.angle_gamma   90.00
#
_symmetry.space_group_name_H-M   'P 1'
#
loop_
_entity.id
_entity.type
_entity.pdbx_description
1 polymer ?
#
loop_
_entity_poly.entity_id
_entity_poly.type
_entity_poly.pdbx_seq_one_letter_code
_entity_poly.pdbx_strand_id
1 'polypeptide(L)'
;MQHTQILEQFWQHICEPAKADQSGQSDHAKQWNLQVKTLYAHQIAYPVALRYLLEQRPSLPEFLTWVAQSEVDYQLAETSGNMNEGNEDDWVLTPEQIAFWNTHGYLVLPSVFDRQICAETCQAICEFLGVQQDDPSSWQLANQKKLGLMMPFYNHPRLNANRESGRIRAAYRQLYGTDALYKTIDHASFNPPLSSENPFSGSGLHWDVSLAQPMPDKFQGLLYLTDCGPRDGAFHCVPGFHRQLADWLQQLPAGANPRETAEKTLVPKAVPGNAGDFVIWHQALPHCATPNYGNKPRIVQYLTYIPDEYSDHEVWI
;
A
#
# COMPACT_ATOMS: atom_id res chain seq x y z
N MET A 1 17.94 17.27 13.29
CA MET A 1 17.59 18.66 12.92
C MET A 1 16.64 18.71 11.71
N GLN A 2 16.83 17.90 10.67
CA GLN A 2 15.96 17.94 9.46
C GLN A 2 14.53 17.42 9.70
N HIS A 3 14.32 16.31 10.44
CA HIS A 3 12.99 15.74 10.66
C HIS A 3 12.05 16.62 11.49
N THR A 4 12.53 17.23 12.58
CA THR A 4 11.70 18.08 13.44
C THR A 4 11.09 19.25 12.67
N GLN A 5 11.87 19.88 11.78
CA GLN A 5 11.40 20.96 10.93
C GLN A 5 10.34 20.47 9.92
N ILE A 6 10.52 19.30 9.33
CA ILE A 6 9.54 18.69 8.40
C ILE A 6 8.23 18.36 9.15
N LEU A 7 8.32 17.82 10.36
CA LEU A 7 7.16 17.52 11.21
C LEU A 7 6.41 18.81 11.62
N GLU A 8 7.13 19.88 11.93
CA GLU A 8 6.53 21.20 12.19
C GLU A 8 5.78 21.71 10.95
N GLN A 9 6.37 21.62 9.76
CA GLN A 9 5.72 22.00 8.51
C GLN A 9 4.47 21.16 8.25
N PHE A 10 4.52 19.85 8.50
CA PHE A 10 3.35 18.97 8.39
C PHE A 10 2.24 19.40 9.36
N TRP A 11 2.58 19.66 10.64
CA TRP A 11 1.62 20.17 11.62
C TRP A 11 1.02 21.51 11.20
N GLN A 12 1.84 22.46 10.75
CA GLN A 12 1.38 23.78 10.27
C GLN A 12 0.46 23.65 9.05
N HIS A 13 0.79 22.76 8.10
CA HIS A 13 -0.01 22.53 6.90
C HIS A 13 -1.44 22.06 7.24
N ILE A 14 -1.58 21.19 8.25
CA ILE A 14 -2.88 20.62 8.64
C ILE A 14 -3.63 21.50 9.64
N CYS A 15 -2.95 22.04 10.66
CA CYS A 15 -3.58 22.78 11.75
C CYS A 15 -3.68 24.28 11.50
N GLU A 16 -2.83 24.85 10.62
CA GLU A 16 -2.76 26.28 10.31
C GLU A 16 -2.69 26.57 8.79
N PRO A 17 -3.65 26.07 7.97
CA PRO A 17 -3.56 26.11 6.51
C PRO A 17 -3.41 27.53 5.94
N ALA A 18 -3.97 28.55 6.61
CA ALA A 18 -3.84 29.96 6.20
C ALA A 18 -2.40 30.52 6.30
N LYS A 19 -1.53 29.90 7.10
CA LYS A 19 -0.11 30.27 7.20
C LYS A 19 0.76 29.47 6.23
N ALA A 20 0.35 28.26 5.87
CA ALA A 20 1.09 27.40 4.93
C ALA A 20 1.11 27.96 3.50
N ASP A 21 0.02 28.60 3.07
CA ASP A 21 -0.20 29.10 1.70
C ASP A 21 0.68 30.32 1.32
N GLN A 22 1.41 30.89 2.28
CA GLN A 22 2.27 32.06 2.06
C GLN A 22 3.69 31.72 1.57
N SER A 23 4.03 30.42 1.44
CA SER A 23 5.41 29.96 1.20
C SER A 23 5.82 29.79 -0.27
N GLY A 24 4.92 30.08 -1.23
CA GLY A 24 5.21 30.01 -2.67
C GLY A 24 4.92 28.64 -3.27
N GLN A 25 4.16 28.64 -4.38
CA GLN A 25 3.51 27.47 -5.00
C GLN A 25 4.42 26.44 -5.69
N SER A 26 5.75 26.54 -5.60
CA SER A 26 6.62 25.55 -6.23
C SER A 26 6.96 24.44 -5.25
N ASP A 27 6.45 23.23 -5.53
CA ASP A 27 6.87 21.93 -4.97
C ASP A 27 6.03 21.35 -3.80
N HIS A 28 4.71 21.55 -3.82
CA HIS A 28 3.81 21.00 -2.79
C HIS A 28 3.83 19.46 -2.77
N ALA A 29 3.85 18.80 -3.92
CA ALA A 29 3.93 17.33 -3.98
C ALA A 29 5.19 16.82 -3.29
N LYS A 30 6.38 17.35 -3.62
CA LYS A 30 7.62 16.92 -2.96
C LYS A 30 7.63 17.19 -1.48
N GLN A 31 7.11 18.35 -1.04
CA GLN A 31 6.98 18.63 0.39
C GLN A 31 6.07 17.62 1.08
N TRP A 32 4.92 17.29 0.47
CA TRP A 32 4.01 16.28 1.00
C TRP A 32 4.64 14.89 1.06
N ASN A 33 5.29 14.44 -0.03
CA ASN A 33 6.00 13.17 -0.07
C ASN A 33 7.10 13.11 1.01
N LEU A 34 7.86 14.19 1.21
CA LEU A 34 8.87 14.29 2.26
C LEU A 34 8.27 14.22 3.67
N GLN A 35 7.16 14.91 3.92
CA GLN A 35 6.45 14.88 5.20
C GLN A 35 5.93 13.48 5.53
N VAL A 36 5.29 12.81 4.56
CA VAL A 36 4.80 11.44 4.72
C VAL A 36 5.95 10.45 4.94
N LYS A 37 7.06 10.60 4.20
CA LYS A 37 8.29 9.83 4.42
C LYS A 37 8.83 10.02 5.84
N THR A 38 8.85 11.25 6.35
CA THR A 38 9.28 11.53 7.72
C THR A 38 8.36 10.87 8.75
N LEU A 39 7.03 10.86 8.56
CA LEU A 39 6.12 10.13 9.43
C LEU A 39 6.43 8.61 9.45
N TYR A 40 6.68 8.00 8.30
CA TYR A 40 7.05 6.58 8.24
C TYR A 40 8.39 6.30 8.93
N ALA A 41 9.36 7.20 8.85
CA ALA A 41 10.62 7.06 9.60
C ALA A 41 10.38 7.03 11.12
N HIS A 42 9.37 7.76 11.60
CA HIS A 42 8.91 7.76 12.99
C HIS A 42 7.88 6.66 13.29
N GLN A 43 7.74 5.66 12.43
CA GLN A 43 6.81 4.52 12.57
C GLN A 43 5.33 4.91 12.62
N ILE A 44 4.96 6.02 11.99
CA ILE A 44 3.58 6.53 11.99
C ILE A 44 2.99 6.42 10.58
N ALA A 45 1.89 5.69 10.44
CA ALA A 45 1.11 5.71 9.21
C ALA A 45 0.47 7.09 9.01
N TYR A 46 0.59 7.68 7.81
CA TYR A 46 0.06 9.01 7.53
C TYR A 46 -1.43 9.20 7.90
N PRO A 47 -2.36 8.23 7.71
CA PRO A 47 -3.76 8.42 8.09
C PRO A 47 -3.95 8.51 9.60
N VAL A 48 -3.05 7.90 10.39
CA VAL A 48 -3.06 7.99 11.86
C VAL A 48 -2.67 9.40 12.29
N ALA A 49 -1.59 9.94 11.70
CA ALA A 49 -1.16 11.31 11.98
C ALA A 49 -2.26 12.33 11.60
N LEU A 50 -2.85 12.19 10.40
CA LEU A 50 -3.94 13.06 9.96
C LEU A 50 -5.14 13.00 10.90
N ARG A 51 -5.58 11.80 11.29
CA ARG A 51 -6.70 11.64 12.22
C ARG A 51 -6.38 12.32 13.56
N TYR A 52 -5.21 12.06 14.13
CA TYR A 52 -4.79 12.67 15.39
C TYR A 52 -4.81 14.20 15.33
N LEU A 53 -4.23 14.79 14.28
CA LEU A 53 -4.19 16.24 14.09
C LEU A 53 -5.59 16.85 13.90
N LEU A 54 -6.45 16.22 13.10
CA LEU A 54 -7.79 16.74 12.79
C LEU A 54 -8.76 16.62 13.96
N GLU A 55 -8.69 15.51 14.70
CA GLU A 55 -9.60 15.23 15.82
C GLU A 55 -9.14 15.89 17.12
N GLN A 56 -7.85 15.81 17.45
CA GLN A 56 -7.32 16.29 18.74
C GLN A 56 -6.88 17.75 18.69
N ARG A 57 -6.50 18.25 17.50
CA ARG A 57 -5.96 19.61 17.28
C ARG A 57 -4.89 20.01 18.32
N PRO A 58 -3.83 19.20 18.49
CA PRO A 58 -2.79 19.47 19.47
C PRO A 58 -1.99 20.73 19.12
N SER A 59 -1.38 21.36 20.12
CA SER A 59 -0.28 22.29 19.91
C SER A 59 0.95 21.59 19.30
N LEU A 60 1.86 22.34 18.68
CA LEU A 60 3.09 21.78 18.11
C LEU A 60 3.92 20.97 19.15
N PRO A 61 4.14 21.44 20.39
CA PRO A 61 4.85 20.64 21.40
C PRO A 61 4.14 19.32 21.75
N GLU A 62 2.81 19.32 21.84
CA GLU A 62 2.02 18.10 22.09
C GLU A 62 2.12 17.12 20.93
N PHE A 63 2.07 17.60 19.69
CA PHE A 63 2.27 16.78 18.50
C PHE A 63 3.67 16.14 18.48
N LEU A 64 4.74 16.91 18.72
CA LEU A 64 6.10 16.36 18.74
C LEU A 64 6.29 15.35 19.88
N THR A 65 5.63 15.55 21.02
CA THR A 65 5.62 14.58 22.12
C THR A 65 4.91 13.28 21.72
N TRP A 66 3.77 13.40 21.04
CA TRP A 66 3.02 12.25 20.53
C TRP A 66 3.81 11.45 19.48
N VAL A 67 4.56 12.14 18.60
CA VAL A 67 5.46 11.47 17.64
C VAL A 67 6.54 10.68 18.37
N ALA A 68 7.22 11.28 19.35
CA ALA A 68 8.25 10.59 20.12
C ALA A 68 7.69 9.38 20.90
N GLN A 69 6.49 9.51 21.47
CA GLN A 69 5.83 8.40 22.16
C GLN A 69 5.48 7.25 21.20
N SER A 70 5.09 7.56 19.97
CA SER A 70 4.76 6.53 18.96
C SER A 70 5.97 5.66 18.61
N GLU A 71 7.18 6.23 18.59
CA GLU A 71 8.42 5.45 18.39
C GLU A 71 8.71 4.52 19.58
N VAL A 72 8.48 5.01 20.80
CA VAL A 72 8.65 4.20 22.02
C VAL A 72 7.66 3.04 22.02
N ASP A 73 6.39 3.30 21.72
CA ASP A 73 5.34 2.28 21.67
C ASP A 73 5.64 1.22 20.60
N TYR A 74 6.14 1.65 19.44
CA TYR A 74 6.61 0.75 18.38
C TYR A 74 7.76 -0.14 18.89
N GLN A 75 8.81 0.45 19.46
CA GLN A 75 9.96 -0.30 19.96
C GLN A 75 9.57 -1.32 21.02
N LEU A 76 8.66 -0.95 21.93
CA LEU A 76 8.15 -1.87 22.95
C LEU A 76 7.40 -3.05 22.32
N ALA A 77 6.59 -2.81 21.29
CA ALA A 77 5.87 -3.86 20.57
C ALA A 77 6.81 -4.82 19.81
N GLU A 78 7.92 -4.31 19.25
CA GLU A 78 8.85 -5.09 18.43
C GLU A 78 9.80 -6.01 19.22
N THR A 79 9.94 -5.86 20.54
CA THR A 79 10.85 -6.67 21.38
C THR A 79 10.57 -8.20 21.38
N SER A 80 9.61 -8.67 20.59
CA SER A 80 9.11 -10.04 20.52
C SER A 80 9.24 -10.73 19.15
N GLY A 81 9.75 -10.06 18.10
CA GLY A 81 9.70 -10.59 16.73
C GLY A 81 11.03 -10.52 15.97
N ASN A 82 11.92 -11.50 16.16
CA ASN A 82 13.05 -11.69 15.24
C ASN A 82 12.66 -12.71 14.17
N MET A 83 12.42 -12.24 12.94
CA MET A 83 12.49 -13.12 11.76
C MET A 83 13.93 -13.06 11.23
N ASN A 84 14.60 -14.21 11.25
CA ASN A 84 15.96 -14.35 10.73
C ASN A 84 15.84 -14.57 9.22
N GLU A 85 15.69 -13.49 8.46
CA GLU A 85 15.77 -13.56 7.00
C GLU A 85 17.25 -13.52 6.57
N GLY A 86 17.59 -14.33 5.57
CA GLY A 86 18.93 -14.36 4.98
C GLY A 86 19.38 -13.00 4.45
N ASN A 87 20.64 -12.88 4.02
CA ASN A 87 21.16 -11.62 3.54
C ASN A 87 20.36 -11.15 2.30
N GLU A 88 20.01 -9.86 2.21
CA GLU A 88 19.29 -9.31 1.06
C GLU A 88 19.98 -9.62 -0.28
N ASP A 89 21.31 -9.60 -0.27
CA ASP A 89 22.13 -9.83 -1.45
C ASP A 89 22.07 -11.29 -1.94
N ASP A 90 21.48 -12.21 -1.15
CA ASP A 90 21.21 -13.58 -1.57
C ASP A 90 20.01 -13.66 -2.54
N TRP A 91 19.18 -12.62 -2.63
CA TRP A 91 17.93 -12.62 -3.40
C TRP A 91 18.05 -11.83 -4.71
N VAL A 92 18.33 -12.53 -5.81
CA VAL A 92 18.45 -11.95 -7.15
C VAL A 92 17.27 -12.37 -8.04
N LEU A 93 16.63 -11.41 -8.69
CA LEU A 93 15.61 -11.66 -9.70
C LEU A 93 16.24 -12.30 -10.93
N THR A 94 15.65 -13.38 -11.43
CA THR A 94 16.18 -14.05 -12.63
C THR A 94 15.96 -13.19 -13.87
N PRO A 95 16.73 -13.40 -14.96
CA PRO A 95 16.50 -12.73 -16.23
C PRO A 95 15.05 -12.90 -16.75
N GLU A 96 14.44 -14.05 -16.52
CA GLU A 96 13.05 -14.33 -16.90
C GLU A 96 12.06 -13.50 -16.07
N GLN A 97 12.31 -13.32 -14.77
CA GLN A 97 11.48 -12.46 -13.91
C GLN A 97 11.57 -11.00 -14.34
N ILE A 98 12.78 -10.52 -14.67
CA ILE A 98 12.98 -9.16 -15.20
C ILE A 98 12.30 -9.00 -16.57
N ALA A 99 12.43 -9.97 -17.47
CA ALA A 99 11.75 -9.94 -18.77
C ALA A 99 10.21 -9.95 -18.62
N PHE A 100 9.69 -10.73 -17.66
CA PHE A 100 8.28 -10.76 -17.31
C PHE A 100 7.81 -9.40 -16.79
N TRP A 101 8.52 -8.81 -15.83
CA TRP A 101 8.25 -7.47 -15.31
C TRP A 101 8.22 -6.42 -16.42
N ASN A 102 9.25 -6.37 -17.27
CA ASN A 102 9.32 -5.40 -18.36
C ASN A 102 8.15 -5.54 -19.34
N THR A 103 7.71 -6.78 -19.58
CA THR A 103 6.60 -7.07 -20.51
C THR A 103 5.24 -6.75 -19.91
N HIS A 104 5.02 -7.09 -18.64
CA HIS A 104 3.70 -7.14 -18.02
C HIS A 104 3.46 -6.07 -16.95
N GLY A 105 4.51 -5.43 -16.42
CA GLY A 105 4.43 -4.38 -15.41
C GLY A 105 4.06 -4.88 -14.01
N TYR A 106 4.07 -6.21 -13.79
CA TYR A 106 3.89 -6.81 -12.47
C TYR A 106 4.78 -8.03 -12.33
N LEU A 107 5.01 -8.47 -11.10
CA LEU A 107 5.77 -9.66 -10.76
C LEU A 107 5.16 -10.33 -9.52
N VAL A 108 5.14 -11.67 -9.50
CA VAL A 108 4.79 -12.45 -8.31
C VAL A 108 6.06 -13.10 -7.78
N LEU A 109 6.40 -12.81 -6.53
CA LEU A 109 7.45 -13.48 -5.78
C LEU A 109 6.81 -14.64 -5.01
N PRO A 110 7.09 -15.90 -5.37
CA PRO A 110 6.44 -17.03 -4.74
C PRO A 110 7.03 -17.29 -3.35
N SER A 111 6.16 -17.56 -2.38
CA SER A 111 6.51 -18.05 -1.04
C SER A 111 7.61 -17.21 -0.39
N VAL A 112 7.41 -15.89 -0.37
CA VAL A 112 8.29 -14.97 0.38
C VAL A 112 8.23 -15.29 1.87
N PHE A 113 7.05 -15.60 2.37
CA PHE A 113 6.84 -16.04 3.75
C PHE A 113 6.30 -17.47 3.81
N ASP A 114 6.69 -18.18 4.87
CA ASP A 114 6.10 -19.46 5.18
C ASP A 114 4.64 -19.31 5.61
N ARG A 115 3.83 -20.34 5.33
CA ARG A 115 2.40 -20.36 5.68
C ARG A 115 2.12 -20.11 7.16
N GLN A 116 3.05 -20.48 8.05
CA GLN A 116 2.92 -20.23 9.49
C GLN A 116 2.94 -18.73 9.81
N ILE A 117 3.85 -17.97 9.21
CA ILE A 117 3.94 -16.50 9.37
C ILE A 117 2.68 -15.85 8.83
N CYS A 118 2.19 -16.32 7.67
CA CYS A 118 0.93 -15.85 7.10
C CYS A 118 -0.26 -16.11 8.02
N ALA A 119 -0.35 -17.31 8.61
CA ALA A 119 -1.41 -17.68 9.55
C ALA A 119 -1.39 -16.82 10.82
N GLU A 120 -0.22 -16.56 11.38
CA GLU A 120 -0.05 -15.71 12.57
C GLU A 120 -0.42 -14.25 12.27
N THR A 121 -0.09 -13.76 11.07
CA THR A 121 -0.50 -12.43 10.61
C THR A 121 -2.02 -12.36 10.39
N CYS A 122 -2.61 -13.39 9.77
CA CYS A 122 -4.06 -13.52 9.60
C CYS A 122 -4.78 -13.53 10.95
N GLN A 123 -4.25 -14.24 11.95
CA GLN A 123 -4.82 -14.29 13.29
C GLN A 123 -4.86 -12.89 13.91
N ALA A 124 -3.75 -12.13 13.87
CA ALA A 124 -3.70 -10.77 14.38
C ALA A 124 -4.73 -9.84 13.71
N ILE A 125 -4.92 -9.99 12.40
CA ILE A 125 -5.96 -9.25 11.65
C ILE A 125 -7.37 -9.68 12.10
N CYS A 126 -7.61 -10.99 12.26
CA CYS A 126 -8.91 -11.50 12.69
C CYS A 126 -9.25 -11.04 14.12
N GLU A 127 -8.29 -11.07 15.04
CA GLU A 127 -8.41 -10.54 16.40
C GLU A 127 -8.72 -9.04 16.40
N PHE A 128 -7.99 -8.26 15.59
CA PHE A 128 -8.28 -6.84 15.41
C PHE A 128 -9.71 -6.62 14.91
N LEU A 129 -10.17 -7.38 13.92
CA LEU A 129 -11.52 -7.27 13.37
C LEU A 129 -12.62 -7.84 14.28
N GLY A 130 -12.26 -8.69 15.25
CA GLY A 130 -13.22 -9.43 16.08
C GLY A 130 -13.94 -10.53 15.29
N VAL A 131 -13.32 -11.08 14.24
CA VAL A 131 -13.88 -12.14 13.39
C VAL A 131 -13.16 -13.47 13.63
N GLN A 132 -13.77 -14.55 13.19
CA GLN A 132 -13.14 -15.87 13.10
C GLN A 132 -13.04 -16.26 11.63
N GLN A 133 -11.84 -16.67 11.19
CA GLN A 133 -11.57 -16.91 9.78
C GLN A 133 -12.48 -17.99 9.17
N ASP A 134 -12.79 -19.04 9.95
CA ASP A 134 -13.60 -20.18 9.52
C ASP A 134 -15.08 -20.09 9.96
N ASP A 135 -15.55 -18.94 10.48
CA ASP A 135 -16.95 -18.71 10.84
C ASP A 135 -17.57 -17.57 10.01
N PRO A 136 -18.33 -17.89 8.95
CA PRO A 136 -18.99 -16.90 8.11
C PRO A 136 -19.92 -15.93 8.86
N SER A 137 -20.53 -16.36 9.97
CA SER A 137 -21.45 -15.54 10.74
C SER A 137 -20.75 -14.36 11.45
N SER A 138 -19.43 -14.49 11.65
CA SER A 138 -18.61 -13.46 12.28
C SER A 138 -18.15 -12.37 11.30
N TRP A 139 -18.08 -12.64 10.00
CA TRP A 139 -17.37 -11.75 9.04
C TRP A 139 -17.99 -10.36 8.91
N GLN A 140 -19.30 -10.23 9.11
CA GLN A 140 -20.00 -8.94 9.12
C GLN A 140 -19.50 -7.99 10.20
N LEU A 141 -18.91 -8.50 11.30
CA LEU A 141 -18.31 -7.68 12.35
C LEU A 141 -17.14 -6.84 11.82
N ALA A 142 -16.45 -7.31 10.78
CA ALA A 142 -15.37 -6.56 10.13
C ALA A 142 -15.85 -5.20 9.60
N ASN A 143 -17.13 -5.06 9.22
CA ASN A 143 -17.67 -3.81 8.70
C ASN A 143 -17.65 -2.66 9.72
N GLN A 144 -17.51 -2.96 11.02
CA GLN A 144 -17.40 -1.95 12.07
C GLN A 144 -16.01 -1.29 12.13
N LYS A 145 -14.98 -1.95 11.60
CA LYS A 145 -13.57 -1.51 11.69
C LYS A 145 -12.91 -1.29 10.34
N LYS A 146 -13.55 -1.69 9.24
CA LYS A 146 -13.10 -1.42 7.87
C LYS A 146 -13.46 -0.01 7.41
N LEU A 147 -12.63 0.53 6.53
CA LEU A 147 -12.87 1.71 5.70
C LEU A 147 -12.87 1.24 4.24
N GLY A 148 -14.04 0.87 3.71
CA GLY A 148 -14.15 0.17 2.42
C GLY A 148 -13.63 -1.28 2.52
N LEU A 149 -12.65 -1.64 1.69
CA LEU A 149 -11.95 -2.93 1.75
C LEU A 149 -10.75 -2.92 2.70
N MET A 150 -10.32 -1.74 3.15
CA MET A 150 -9.12 -1.54 3.95
C MET A 150 -9.47 -1.48 5.43
N MET A 151 -8.47 -1.65 6.29
CA MET A 151 -8.62 -1.44 7.73
C MET A 151 -7.40 -0.69 8.28
N PRO A 152 -7.59 0.19 9.30
CA PRO A 152 -6.51 0.99 9.87
C PRO A 152 -5.67 0.18 10.87
N PHE A 153 -5.20 -1.00 10.44
CA PHE A 153 -4.35 -1.90 11.20
C PHE A 153 -2.92 -1.78 10.67
N TYR A 154 -2.17 -0.83 11.22
CA TYR A 154 -0.88 -0.41 10.66
C TYR A 154 0.32 -1.00 11.39
N ASN A 155 0.37 -0.83 12.72
CA ASN A 155 1.54 -1.11 13.54
C ASN A 155 1.29 -2.28 14.49
N HIS A 156 1.27 -3.49 13.93
CA HIS A 156 1.29 -4.72 14.69
C HIS A 156 2.62 -5.43 14.42
N PRO A 157 3.27 -6.08 15.42
CA PRO A 157 4.59 -6.68 15.24
C PRO A 157 4.70 -7.61 14.03
N ARG A 158 3.64 -8.37 13.72
CA ARG A 158 3.60 -9.20 12.50
C ARG A 158 3.60 -8.40 11.20
N LEU A 159 2.83 -7.33 11.12
CA LEU A 159 2.82 -6.47 9.94
C LEU A 159 4.16 -5.75 9.78
N ASN A 160 4.75 -5.33 10.89
CA ASN A 160 6.05 -4.66 10.92
C ASN A 160 7.16 -5.59 10.46
N ALA A 161 7.23 -6.82 11.00
CA ALA A 161 8.19 -7.83 10.57
C ALA A 161 8.06 -8.15 9.07
N ASN A 162 6.85 -8.25 8.52
CA ASN A 162 6.66 -8.46 7.08
C ASN A 162 7.19 -7.29 6.23
N ARG A 163 7.15 -6.05 6.75
CA ARG A 163 7.73 -4.87 6.08
C ARG A 163 9.25 -4.81 6.15
N GLU A 164 9.88 -5.66 6.96
CA GLU A 164 11.34 -5.77 7.03
C GLU A 164 11.88 -6.89 6.16
N SER A 165 11.05 -7.52 5.32
CA SER A 165 11.52 -8.63 4.51
C SER A 165 12.63 -8.22 3.54
N GLY A 166 13.80 -8.83 3.73
CA GLY A 166 14.96 -8.61 2.91
C GLY A 166 14.74 -9.07 1.46
N ARG A 167 13.98 -10.17 1.28
CA ARG A 167 13.64 -10.69 -0.05
C ARG A 167 12.74 -9.74 -0.83
N ILE A 168 11.76 -9.12 -0.17
CA ILE A 168 10.91 -8.11 -0.82
C ILE A 168 11.75 -6.88 -1.16
N ARG A 169 12.50 -6.34 -0.18
CA ARG A 169 13.35 -5.16 -0.40
C ARG A 169 14.34 -5.37 -1.54
N ALA A 170 15.00 -6.52 -1.62
CA ALA A 170 15.92 -6.87 -2.69
C ALA A 170 15.26 -6.84 -4.08
N ALA A 171 14.00 -7.30 -4.20
CA ALA A 171 13.27 -7.21 -5.45
C ALA A 171 12.99 -5.75 -5.85
N TYR A 172 12.54 -4.90 -4.92
CA TYR A 172 12.35 -3.46 -5.21
C TYR A 172 13.66 -2.76 -5.58
N ARG A 173 14.77 -3.05 -4.89
CA ARG A 173 16.10 -2.51 -5.22
C ARG A 173 16.49 -2.82 -6.67
N GLN A 174 16.28 -4.05 -7.10
CA GLN A 174 16.58 -4.49 -8.47
C GLN A 174 15.66 -3.87 -9.51
N LEU A 175 14.36 -3.73 -9.20
CA LEU A 175 13.41 -3.12 -10.12
C LEU A 175 13.62 -1.61 -10.29
N TYR A 176 13.96 -0.88 -9.22
CA TYR A 176 14.27 0.54 -9.30
C TYR A 176 15.71 0.83 -9.73
N GLY A 177 16.64 -0.12 -9.55
CA GLY A 177 18.06 0.08 -9.76
C GLY A 177 18.74 0.98 -8.70
N THR A 178 18.21 1.03 -7.48
CA THR A 178 18.76 1.83 -6.38
C THR A 178 18.52 1.21 -5.01
N ASP A 179 19.44 1.47 -4.08
CA ASP A 179 19.35 1.03 -2.68
C ASP A 179 18.68 2.08 -1.77
N ALA A 180 18.56 3.32 -2.25
CA ALA A 180 17.99 4.46 -1.55
C ALA A 180 16.45 4.38 -1.57
N LEU A 181 15.93 3.45 -0.79
CA LEU A 181 14.50 3.15 -0.66
C LEU A 181 14.05 3.30 0.79
N TYR A 182 12.84 3.82 0.99
CA TYR A 182 12.14 3.79 2.27
C TYR A 182 10.87 2.95 2.18
N LYS A 183 10.53 2.25 3.26
CA LYS A 183 9.30 1.46 3.38
C LYS A 183 8.11 2.35 3.74
N THR A 184 6.92 1.99 3.26
CA THR A 184 5.67 2.63 3.67
C THR A 184 4.99 1.87 4.79
N ILE A 185 4.15 2.57 5.56
CA ILE A 185 3.24 1.96 6.53
C ILE A 185 1.82 2.05 5.97
N ASP A 186 1.34 0.93 5.45
CA ASP A 186 0.08 0.81 4.73
C ASP A 186 -0.91 -0.14 5.41
N HIS A 187 -2.10 -0.22 4.85
CA HIS A 187 -3.26 -0.95 5.35
C HIS A 187 -3.14 -2.47 5.21
N ALA A 188 -3.97 -3.18 5.95
CA ALA A 188 -4.39 -4.53 5.61
C ALA A 188 -5.78 -4.50 4.96
N SER A 189 -6.12 -5.56 4.21
CA SER A 189 -7.47 -5.74 3.66
C SER A 189 -8.04 -7.11 3.98
N PHE A 190 -9.34 -7.11 4.29
CA PHE A 190 -10.15 -8.29 4.55
C PHE A 190 -11.36 -8.27 3.61
N ASN A 191 -11.36 -9.18 2.64
CA ASN A 191 -12.41 -9.30 1.62
C ASN A 191 -13.12 -10.66 1.79
N PRO A 192 -14.20 -10.74 2.60
CA PRO A 192 -14.96 -11.98 2.79
C PRO A 192 -15.75 -12.35 1.52
N PRO A 193 -16.17 -13.62 1.38
CA PRO A 193 -17.13 -14.04 0.37
C PRO A 193 -18.35 -13.11 0.28
N LEU A 194 -18.70 -12.76 -0.95
CA LEU A 194 -19.81 -11.86 -1.27
C LEU A 194 -21.12 -12.42 -0.74
N SER A 195 -21.82 -11.61 0.05
CA SER A 195 -23.14 -11.93 0.59
C SER A 195 -23.96 -10.66 0.83
N SER A 196 -25.24 -10.79 1.18
CA SER A 196 -26.06 -9.64 1.57
C SER A 196 -25.53 -8.91 2.81
N GLU A 197 -24.89 -9.65 3.74
CA GLU A 197 -24.27 -9.10 4.96
C GLU A 197 -22.87 -8.53 4.70
N ASN A 198 -22.22 -9.00 3.62
CA ASN A 198 -20.89 -8.56 3.21
C ASN A 198 -20.89 -8.14 1.74
N PRO A 199 -21.50 -6.99 1.41
CA PRO A 199 -21.43 -6.45 0.06
C PRO A 199 -19.99 -6.06 -0.28
N PHE A 200 -19.63 -6.16 -1.56
CA PHE A 200 -18.33 -5.73 -2.03
C PHE A 200 -18.23 -4.19 -2.00
N SER A 201 -17.17 -3.67 -1.38
CA SER A 201 -16.94 -2.23 -1.18
C SER A 201 -15.69 -1.70 -1.89
N GLY A 202 -15.14 -2.47 -2.84
CA GLY A 202 -13.99 -2.05 -3.64
C GLY A 202 -14.38 -1.16 -4.82
N SER A 203 -13.38 -0.44 -5.33
CA SER A 203 -13.48 0.34 -6.57
C SER A 203 -13.32 -0.53 -7.81
N GLY A 204 -13.84 -0.02 -8.94
CA GLY A 204 -13.56 -0.54 -10.27
C GLY A 204 -12.09 -0.36 -10.66
N LEU A 205 -11.78 -0.56 -11.93
CA LEU A 205 -10.42 -0.44 -12.44
C LEU A 205 -9.89 1.01 -12.32
N HIS A 206 -8.78 1.22 -11.62
CA HIS A 206 -8.28 2.56 -11.29
C HIS A 206 -6.75 2.65 -11.24
N TRP A 207 -6.26 3.88 -11.07
CA TRP A 207 -4.88 4.22 -10.70
C TRP A 207 -4.92 5.05 -9.42
N ASP A 208 -4.02 4.80 -8.47
CA ASP A 208 -3.96 5.56 -7.21
C ASP A 208 -3.25 6.90 -7.33
N VAL A 209 -2.69 7.19 -8.50
CA VAL A 209 -1.89 8.39 -8.75
C VAL A 209 -2.35 9.09 -10.02
N SER A 210 -1.84 10.30 -10.24
CA SER A 210 -2.06 11.06 -11.46
C SER A 210 -1.58 10.32 -12.71
N LEU A 211 -2.30 10.53 -13.82
CA LEU A 211 -1.93 10.06 -15.16
C LEU A 211 -1.09 11.06 -15.97
N ALA A 212 -0.67 12.17 -15.35
CA ALA A 212 0.19 13.16 -16.00
C ALA A 212 1.53 12.54 -16.46
N GLN A 213 1.96 12.91 -17.67
CA GLN A 213 3.12 12.35 -18.33
C GLN A 213 4.33 13.31 -18.28
N PRO A 214 5.58 12.80 -18.16
CA PRO A 214 5.92 11.41 -17.93
C PRO A 214 5.55 10.97 -16.51
N MET A 215 4.90 9.82 -16.37
CA MET A 215 4.53 9.29 -15.05
C MET A 215 5.79 8.85 -14.30
N PRO A 216 6.02 9.26 -13.05
CA PRO A 216 7.18 8.79 -12.29
C PRO A 216 7.08 7.28 -12.05
N ASP A 217 8.20 6.61 -11.84
CA ASP A 217 8.18 5.19 -11.48
C ASP A 217 7.90 5.05 -9.98
N LYS A 218 6.79 4.37 -9.66
CA LYS A 218 6.48 3.87 -8.32
C LYS A 218 5.86 2.51 -8.47
N PHE A 219 6.27 1.62 -7.60
CA PHE A 219 5.75 0.28 -7.53
C PHE A 219 4.94 0.14 -6.24
N GLN A 220 3.91 -0.69 -6.30
CA GLN A 220 3.04 -1.01 -5.19
C GLN A 220 3.13 -2.50 -4.91
N GLY A 221 2.74 -2.90 -3.70
CA GLY A 221 2.94 -4.26 -3.23
C GLY A 221 1.83 -4.79 -2.36
N LEU A 222 1.60 -6.09 -2.48
CA LEU A 222 0.57 -6.82 -1.75
C LEU A 222 1.07 -8.23 -1.41
N LEU A 223 1.03 -8.55 -0.12
CA LEU A 223 1.27 -9.89 0.40
C LEU A 223 -0.06 -10.64 0.53
N TYR A 224 -0.17 -11.80 -0.12
CA TYR A 224 -1.26 -12.74 0.15
C TYR A 224 -1.01 -13.46 1.48
N LEU A 225 -1.91 -13.28 2.44
CA LEU A 225 -1.86 -13.97 3.74
C LEU A 225 -2.74 -15.23 3.77
N THR A 226 -3.64 -15.35 2.79
CA THR A 226 -4.45 -16.53 2.52
C THR A 226 -4.29 -16.95 1.07
N ASP A 227 -4.49 -18.23 0.78
CA ASP A 227 -4.64 -18.69 -0.61
C ASP A 227 -5.79 -17.93 -1.29
N CYS A 228 -5.56 -17.50 -2.53
CA CYS A 228 -6.49 -16.67 -3.28
C CYS A 228 -6.51 -17.12 -4.74
N GLY A 229 -7.57 -17.81 -5.13
CA GLY A 229 -7.84 -18.19 -6.50
C GLY A 229 -8.37 -17.02 -7.35
N PRO A 230 -8.50 -17.22 -8.68
CA PRO A 230 -8.88 -16.14 -9.61
C PRO A 230 -10.24 -15.51 -9.37
N ARG A 231 -11.12 -16.17 -8.60
CA ARG A 231 -12.47 -15.69 -8.27
C ARG A 231 -12.62 -15.32 -6.81
N ASP A 232 -11.56 -15.46 -6.01
CA ASP A 232 -11.60 -15.29 -4.55
C ASP A 232 -11.31 -13.83 -4.17
N GLY A 233 -11.63 -12.90 -5.07
CA GLY A 233 -11.35 -11.48 -4.90
C GLY A 233 -9.90 -11.09 -5.14
N ALA A 234 -9.15 -11.81 -5.97
CA ALA A 234 -7.73 -11.57 -6.23
C ALA A 234 -7.42 -10.11 -6.63
N PHE A 235 -6.14 -9.74 -6.56
CA PHE A 235 -5.63 -8.55 -7.26
C PHE A 235 -5.82 -8.72 -8.77
N HIS A 236 -6.36 -7.69 -9.42
CA HIS A 236 -6.59 -7.65 -10.85
C HIS A 236 -5.82 -6.45 -11.42
N CYS A 237 -5.13 -6.63 -12.54
CA CYS A 237 -4.51 -5.53 -13.28
C CYS A 237 -4.63 -5.74 -14.78
N VAL A 238 -4.27 -4.74 -15.60
CA VAL A 238 -4.16 -4.89 -17.06
C VAL A 238 -2.69 -5.08 -17.44
N PRO A 239 -2.20 -6.32 -17.67
CA PRO A 239 -0.79 -6.55 -17.88
C PRO A 239 -0.25 -5.86 -19.13
N GLY A 240 0.89 -5.19 -18.99
CA GLY A 240 1.59 -4.50 -20.08
C GLY A 240 1.07 -3.09 -20.36
N PHE A 241 0.05 -2.62 -19.63
CA PHE A 241 -0.56 -1.33 -19.89
C PHE A 241 0.38 -0.15 -19.61
N HIS A 242 1.36 -0.31 -18.72
CA HIS A 242 2.40 0.69 -18.45
C HIS A 242 3.17 1.10 -19.72
N ARG A 243 3.26 0.20 -20.71
CA ARG A 243 3.91 0.47 -22.01
C ARG A 243 3.02 1.18 -23.01
N GLN A 244 1.72 1.21 -22.77
CA GLN A 244 0.70 1.73 -23.68
C GLN A 244 0.01 2.97 -23.13
N LEU A 245 0.19 3.28 -21.84
CA LEU A 245 -0.54 4.34 -21.14
C LEU A 245 -0.45 5.69 -21.88
N ALA A 246 0.76 6.12 -22.26
CA ALA A 246 0.95 7.41 -22.92
C ALA A 246 0.23 7.47 -24.29
N ASP A 247 0.40 6.45 -25.13
CA ASP A 247 -0.26 6.37 -26.45
C ASP A 247 -1.78 6.26 -26.31
N TRP A 248 -2.25 5.48 -25.34
CA TRP A 248 -3.68 5.31 -25.06
C TRP A 248 -4.31 6.63 -24.60
N LEU A 249 -3.65 7.40 -23.72
CA LEU A 249 -4.12 8.72 -23.28
C LEU A 249 -4.28 9.69 -24.47
N GLN A 250 -3.34 9.66 -25.44
CA GLN A 250 -3.40 10.53 -26.63
C GLN A 250 -4.52 10.14 -27.60
N GLN A 251 -4.95 8.88 -27.58
CA GLN A 251 -6.01 8.36 -28.45
C GLN A 251 -7.42 8.60 -27.88
N LEU A 252 -7.53 9.09 -26.64
CA LEU A 252 -8.83 9.38 -26.04
C LEU A 252 -9.53 10.53 -26.79
N PRO A 253 -10.85 10.45 -27.00
CA PRO A 253 -11.62 11.56 -27.54
C PRO A 253 -11.45 12.82 -26.68
N ALA A 254 -11.50 13.99 -27.31
CA ALA A 254 -11.40 15.26 -26.59
C ALA A 254 -12.46 15.36 -25.47
N GLY A 255 -12.01 15.61 -24.25
CA GLY A 255 -12.87 15.71 -23.06
C GLY A 255 -13.30 14.38 -22.44
N ALA A 256 -12.85 13.23 -22.97
CA ALA A 256 -13.09 11.94 -22.32
C ALA A 256 -12.32 11.84 -20.99
N ASN A 257 -13.00 11.34 -19.95
CA ASN A 257 -12.34 11.02 -18.69
C ASN A 257 -11.58 9.69 -18.85
N PRO A 258 -10.24 9.67 -18.68
CA PRO A 258 -9.45 8.45 -18.85
C PRO A 258 -9.89 7.36 -17.87
N ARG A 259 -10.15 7.70 -16.61
CA ARG A 259 -10.48 6.72 -15.56
C ARG A 259 -11.81 6.03 -15.85
N GLU A 260 -12.84 6.79 -16.24
CA GLU A 260 -14.13 6.21 -16.65
C GLU A 260 -14.03 5.41 -17.95
N THR A 261 -13.17 5.83 -18.88
CA THR A 261 -12.95 5.12 -20.14
C THR A 261 -12.27 3.78 -19.89
N ALA A 262 -11.29 3.75 -18.97
CA ALA A 262 -10.57 2.55 -18.60
C ALA A 262 -11.49 1.47 -18.03
N GLU A 263 -12.39 1.83 -17.11
CA GLU A 263 -13.38 0.90 -16.55
C GLU A 263 -14.29 0.26 -17.60
N LYS A 264 -14.59 0.97 -18.69
CA LYS A 264 -15.49 0.51 -19.74
C LYS A 264 -14.80 -0.28 -20.86
N THR A 265 -13.50 -0.04 -21.07
CA THR A 265 -12.79 -0.48 -22.28
C THR A 265 -11.64 -1.44 -22.01
N LEU A 266 -11.02 -1.40 -20.83
CA LEU A 266 -9.90 -2.25 -20.49
C LEU A 266 -10.37 -3.51 -19.77
N VAL A 267 -9.69 -4.62 -20.05
CA VAL A 267 -10.02 -5.93 -19.49
C VAL A 267 -8.90 -6.36 -18.54
N PRO A 268 -9.10 -6.29 -17.22
CA PRO A 268 -8.09 -6.75 -16.28
C PRO A 268 -8.04 -8.27 -16.21
N LYS A 269 -6.89 -8.79 -15.78
CA LYS A 269 -6.65 -10.22 -15.50
C LYS A 269 -6.40 -10.42 -14.01
N ALA A 270 -6.95 -11.51 -13.48
CA ALA A 270 -6.69 -11.94 -12.12
C ALA A 270 -5.23 -12.37 -11.95
N VAL A 271 -4.62 -11.96 -10.84
CA VAL A 271 -3.30 -12.42 -10.37
C VAL A 271 -3.53 -13.22 -9.09
N PRO A 272 -3.84 -14.52 -9.19
CA PRO A 272 -4.01 -15.37 -8.01
C PRO A 272 -2.67 -15.56 -7.29
N GLY A 273 -2.73 -15.97 -6.03
CA GLY A 273 -1.55 -16.23 -5.22
C GLY A 273 -1.87 -17.13 -4.04
N ASN A 274 -0.85 -17.83 -3.56
CA ASN A 274 -0.93 -18.62 -2.34
C ASN A 274 -0.57 -17.75 -1.13
N ALA A 275 -0.94 -18.21 0.07
CA ALA A 275 -0.41 -17.62 1.30
C ALA A 275 1.13 -17.60 1.26
N GLY A 276 1.71 -16.42 1.41
CA GLY A 276 3.15 -16.17 1.34
C GLY A 276 3.62 -15.59 0.02
N ASP A 277 2.80 -15.59 -1.02
CA ASP A 277 3.15 -14.98 -2.31
C ASP A 277 3.02 -13.45 -2.23
N PHE A 278 3.99 -12.75 -2.80
CA PHE A 278 4.02 -11.28 -2.84
C PHE A 278 3.89 -10.77 -4.28
N VAL A 279 2.94 -9.87 -4.51
CA VAL A 279 2.74 -9.22 -5.82
C VAL A 279 3.37 -7.84 -5.77
N ILE A 280 4.20 -7.52 -6.76
CA ILE A 280 4.68 -6.15 -7.06
C ILE A 280 4.05 -5.72 -8.37
N TRP A 281 3.55 -4.49 -8.47
CA TRP A 281 3.10 -3.93 -9.73
C TRP A 281 3.52 -2.48 -9.93
N HIS A 282 3.66 -2.11 -11.20
CA HIS A 282 3.96 -0.78 -11.65
C HIS A 282 2.72 0.12 -11.51
N GLN A 283 2.85 1.32 -10.95
CA GLN A 283 1.69 2.19 -10.69
C GLN A 283 0.92 2.57 -11.95
N ALA A 284 1.58 2.61 -13.10
CA ALA A 284 0.96 2.82 -14.41
C ALA A 284 0.00 1.68 -14.84
N LEU A 285 -0.03 0.54 -14.14
CA LEU A 285 -1.03 -0.48 -14.38
C LEU A 285 -2.36 -0.10 -13.73
N PRO A 286 -3.44 0.06 -14.51
CA PRO A 286 -4.76 0.13 -13.93
C PRO A 286 -5.07 -1.20 -13.26
N HIS A 287 -5.59 -1.13 -12.04
CA HIS A 287 -5.81 -2.29 -11.19
C HIS A 287 -7.06 -2.16 -10.33
N CYS A 288 -7.49 -3.27 -9.74
CA CYS A 288 -8.61 -3.33 -8.82
C CYS A 288 -8.56 -4.59 -7.95
N ALA A 289 -9.40 -4.61 -6.92
CA ALA A 289 -9.87 -5.84 -6.30
C ALA A 289 -11.22 -6.23 -6.94
N THR A 290 -11.62 -7.49 -6.82
CA THR A 290 -12.95 -7.94 -7.24
C THR A 290 -13.77 -8.47 -6.07
N PRO A 291 -15.09 -8.62 -6.25
CA PRO A 291 -15.89 -9.41 -5.33
C PRO A 291 -15.28 -10.81 -5.15
N ASN A 292 -15.31 -11.29 -3.92
CA ASN A 292 -14.86 -12.63 -3.57
C ASN A 292 -16.03 -13.62 -3.75
N TYR A 293 -15.91 -14.51 -4.73
CA TYR A 293 -16.89 -15.59 -5.00
C TYR A 293 -16.42 -16.95 -4.45
N GLY A 294 -15.33 -16.97 -3.69
CA GLY A 294 -14.82 -18.14 -3.00
C GLY A 294 -15.59 -18.44 -1.72
N ASN A 295 -15.02 -19.31 -0.88
CA ASN A 295 -15.61 -19.75 0.40
C ASN A 295 -14.84 -19.28 1.64
N LYS A 296 -13.72 -18.58 1.46
CA LYS A 296 -12.88 -18.06 2.55
C LYS A 296 -12.57 -16.59 2.31
N PRO A 297 -12.34 -15.79 3.37
CA PRO A 297 -11.89 -14.41 3.20
C PRO A 297 -10.53 -14.34 2.54
N ARG A 298 -10.37 -13.42 1.60
CA ARG A 298 -9.07 -12.99 1.11
C ARG A 298 -8.51 -11.99 2.11
N ILE A 299 -7.37 -12.33 2.71
CA ILE A 299 -6.67 -11.47 3.64
C ILE A 299 -5.30 -11.12 3.04
N VAL A 300 -4.99 -9.83 3.01
CA VAL A 300 -3.76 -9.31 2.41
C VAL A 300 -3.20 -8.19 3.26
N GLN A 301 -1.88 -8.02 3.20
CA GLN A 301 -1.19 -6.85 3.72
C GLN A 301 -0.63 -6.04 2.55
N TYR A 302 -0.87 -4.74 2.54
CA TYR A 302 -0.20 -3.84 1.61
C TYR A 302 1.11 -3.36 2.25
N LEU A 303 2.18 -3.37 1.45
CA LEU A 303 3.46 -2.77 1.81
C LEU A 303 4.24 -2.49 0.52
N THR A 304 4.96 -1.38 0.50
CA THR A 304 5.81 -1.03 -0.63
C THR A 304 7.09 -0.33 -0.17
N TYR A 305 8.04 -0.24 -1.09
CA TYR A 305 9.23 0.59 -0.99
C TYR A 305 9.19 1.67 -2.07
N ILE A 306 9.59 2.88 -1.70
CA ILE A 306 9.60 4.05 -2.57
C ILE A 306 11.03 4.62 -2.61
N PRO A 307 11.55 5.04 -3.77
CA PRO A 307 12.83 5.72 -3.86
C PRO A 307 12.84 7.03 -3.07
N ASP A 308 13.96 7.36 -2.45
CA ASP A 308 14.11 8.54 -1.61
C ASP A 308 13.76 9.85 -2.33
N GLU A 309 14.03 9.93 -3.62
CA GLU A 309 13.82 11.10 -4.50
C GLU A 309 12.46 11.08 -5.24
N TYR A 310 11.56 10.17 -4.88
CA TYR A 310 10.24 10.08 -5.50
C TYR A 310 9.35 11.29 -5.22
N SER A 311 8.63 11.75 -6.24
CA SER A 311 7.60 12.77 -6.15
C SER A 311 6.39 12.36 -6.97
N ASP A 312 5.20 12.55 -6.40
CA ASP A 312 3.96 12.47 -7.17
C ASP A 312 3.82 13.70 -8.10
N HIS A 313 2.96 13.57 -9.12
CA HIS A 313 2.49 14.72 -9.90
C HIS A 313 1.35 15.43 -9.17
N GLU A 314 1.39 16.77 -9.14
CA GLU A 314 0.34 17.58 -8.53
C GLU A 314 -0.95 17.64 -9.37
N VAL A 315 -0.82 17.62 -10.70
CA VAL A 315 -1.97 17.69 -11.61
C VAL A 315 -2.70 16.36 -11.58
N TRP A 316 -3.98 16.35 -11.20
CA TRP A 316 -4.80 15.15 -11.29
C TRP A 316 -5.43 15.02 -12.68
N ILE A 317 -5.12 13.92 -13.37
CA ILE A 317 -5.69 13.50 -14.65
C ILE A 317 -6.39 12.15 -14.45
#